data_AF-A0A4R7D7Q7-F1
#
_entry.id   AF-A0A4R7D7Q7-F1
#
_cell.length_a   1.000
_cell.length_b   1.000
_cell.length_c   1.000
_cell.angle_alpha   90.00
_cell.angle_beta   90.00
_cell.angle_gamma   90.00
#
_symmetry.space_group_name_H-M   'P 1'
#
loop_
_entity.id
_entity.type
_entity.pdbx_description
1 polymer ?
#
loop_
_entity_poly.entity_id
_entity_poly.type
_entity_poly.pdbx_seq_one_letter_code
_entity_poly.pdbx_strand_id
1 'polypeptide(L)'
;MYLRTLSFLIILFVFLPFTACNNDNYKDQSFQNYLQTHKYAVGQTNFTFLDSLRNRPLKTEIWYPTKDTTKFNVTTEYPFKLPPTSKDAEPIVEKSPLILLSHGTGGNRISQMWLACELASNGFIVAAVDHYGNTLDNKIPENFVKVWDRPLDISYALDNLLNTSEFSSIIDSTRIGMAGFSLGGYTTISLAGGVLNYELLKEFSNTKEGKVEFQLPELGDVSKLITPEIIELGNKEYRYLKDNRISAFIAMAPAIGQGFNEKSQFEKVDKTVLIIGAQNDERTPVNTNAKHYSKLLDGSKYIELRGKVGHYIFMNEAKNSLKRNAPIVFKDDKSVNRDEIHKEVSTMTIEFFNNELNKKSY
;
A
#
# COMPACT_ATOMS: atom_id res chain seq x y z
N MET A 1 32.56 17.69 28.01
CA MET A 1 33.32 16.61 27.34
C MET A 1 32.90 15.28 27.95
N TYR A 2 31.80 14.70 27.45
CA TYR A 2 31.37 13.34 27.78
C TYR A 2 30.82 12.73 26.48
N LEU A 3 31.71 12.08 25.72
CA LEU A 3 31.33 11.18 24.66
C LEU A 3 30.81 9.89 25.32
N ARG A 4 29.50 9.63 25.21
CA ARG A 4 28.98 8.27 25.33
C ARG A 4 28.67 7.78 23.92
N THR A 5 29.42 6.77 23.54
CA THR A 5 29.29 5.94 22.34
C THR A 5 27.88 5.35 22.26
N LEU A 6 27.08 5.83 21.29
CA LEU A 6 25.91 5.12 20.81
C LEU A 6 26.36 4.19 19.68
N SER A 7 26.23 2.89 19.89
CA SER A 7 26.31 1.90 18.82
C SER A 7 25.10 2.07 17.91
N PHE A 8 25.27 2.78 16.79
CA PHE A 8 24.28 2.87 15.73
C PHE A 8 24.29 1.55 14.93
N LEU A 9 23.20 0.79 15.02
CA LEU A 9 22.91 -0.27 14.07
C LEU A 9 22.43 0.42 12.78
N ILE A 10 23.37 0.80 11.93
CA ILE A 10 23.06 1.30 10.59
C ILE A 10 22.59 0.10 9.78
N ILE A 11 21.27 -0.03 9.54
CA ILE A 11 20.76 -0.90 8.47
C ILE A 11 21.01 -0.12 7.17
N LEU A 12 22.26 -0.17 6.73
CA LEU A 12 22.69 0.34 5.44
C LEU A 12 22.10 -0.63 4.40
N PHE A 13 20.96 -0.29 3.78
CA PHE A 13 20.58 -0.89 2.50
C PHE A 13 21.50 -0.32 1.42
N VAL A 14 22.79 -0.65 1.51
CA VAL A 14 23.70 -0.53 0.37
C VAL A 14 23.26 -1.60 -0.61
N PHE A 15 23.09 -1.20 -1.87
CA PHE A 15 23.23 -2.09 -3.00
C PHE A 15 24.62 -2.72 -2.93
N LEU A 16 24.78 -3.77 -2.12
CA LEU A 16 25.94 -4.63 -2.21
C LEU A 16 25.91 -5.25 -3.60
N PRO A 17 27.01 -5.19 -4.37
CA PRO A 17 27.08 -5.89 -5.64
C PRO A 17 26.80 -7.36 -5.36
N PHE A 18 25.81 -7.93 -6.05
CA PHE A 18 25.42 -9.33 -5.95
C PHE A 18 26.62 -10.23 -6.32
N THR A 19 27.48 -10.56 -5.36
CA THR A 19 28.29 -11.76 -5.43
C THR A 19 27.43 -12.92 -4.93
N ALA A 20 26.88 -13.63 -5.91
CA ALA A 20 25.99 -14.75 -5.72
C ALA A 20 26.66 -15.90 -4.95
N CYS A 21 26.28 -16.08 -3.68
CA CYS A 21 26.11 -17.43 -3.12
C CYS A 21 24.61 -17.75 -3.18
N ASN A 22 24.17 -18.11 -4.38
CA ASN A 22 22.77 -18.39 -4.71
C ASN A 22 22.40 -19.79 -4.18
N ASN A 23 21.90 -19.86 -2.95
CA ASN A 23 21.23 -21.06 -2.40
C ASN A 23 19.70 -20.83 -2.29
N ASP A 24 19.15 -20.00 -3.18
CA ASP A 24 17.71 -19.79 -3.29
C ASP A 24 17.16 -20.76 -4.35
N ASN A 25 16.70 -21.94 -3.94
CA ASN A 25 16.08 -22.98 -4.79
C ASN A 25 14.70 -22.57 -5.38
N TYR A 26 14.33 -21.29 -5.35
CA TYR A 26 13.09 -20.83 -5.95
C TYR A 26 13.28 -20.74 -7.47
N LYS A 27 12.53 -21.56 -8.21
CA LYS A 27 12.43 -21.45 -9.66
C LYS A 27 11.32 -20.47 -9.99
N ASP A 28 11.66 -19.40 -10.71
CA ASP A 28 10.67 -18.44 -11.18
C ASP A 28 9.59 -19.16 -12.01
N GLN A 29 8.34 -18.75 -11.82
CA GLN A 29 7.21 -19.35 -12.52
C GLN A 29 7.24 -18.94 -14.00
N SER A 30 7.06 -19.90 -14.90
CA SER A 30 6.93 -19.60 -16.34
C SER A 30 5.56 -19.00 -16.65
N PHE A 31 5.48 -18.15 -17.69
CA PHE A 31 4.19 -17.65 -18.18
C PHE A 31 3.24 -18.79 -18.54
N GLN A 32 3.75 -19.90 -19.10
CA GLN A 32 2.94 -21.07 -19.44
C GLN A 32 2.26 -21.68 -18.21
N ASN A 33 2.96 -21.78 -17.07
CA ASN A 33 2.36 -22.27 -15.83
C ASN A 33 1.41 -21.23 -15.21
N TYR A 34 1.75 -19.95 -15.30
CA TYR A 34 0.90 -18.87 -14.77
C TYR A 34 -0.46 -18.81 -15.49
N LEU A 35 -0.44 -18.92 -16.82
CA LEU A 35 -1.64 -18.88 -17.68
C LEU A 35 -2.54 -20.12 -17.59
N GLN A 36 -2.12 -21.19 -16.91
CA GLN A 36 -3.02 -22.33 -16.63
C GLN A 36 -4.11 -21.97 -15.62
N THR A 37 -3.87 -20.97 -14.78
CA THR A 37 -4.75 -20.57 -13.66
C THR A 37 -5.24 -19.13 -13.77
N HIS A 38 -4.72 -18.35 -14.73
CA HIS A 38 -5.03 -16.94 -14.90
C HIS A 38 -5.45 -16.62 -16.33
N LYS A 39 -6.37 -15.66 -16.46
CA LYS A 39 -6.95 -15.27 -17.75
C LYS A 39 -5.98 -14.46 -18.61
N TYR A 40 -5.18 -13.58 -18.00
CA TYR A 40 -4.24 -12.70 -18.68
C TYR A 40 -2.82 -12.90 -18.15
N ALA A 41 -1.84 -12.67 -19.02
CA ALA A 41 -0.48 -12.39 -18.55
C ALA A 41 -0.44 -10.96 -17.99
N VAL A 42 0.63 -10.63 -17.27
CA VAL A 42 0.78 -9.33 -16.62
C VAL A 42 1.86 -8.52 -17.31
N GLY A 43 1.47 -7.39 -17.91
CA GLY A 43 2.39 -6.36 -18.36
C GLY A 43 2.79 -5.47 -17.19
N GLN A 44 4.00 -4.92 -17.24
CA GLN A 44 4.52 -4.00 -16.22
C GLN A 44 5.24 -2.82 -16.87
N THR A 45 4.92 -1.61 -16.45
CA THR A 45 5.63 -0.38 -16.83
C THR A 45 5.64 0.62 -15.68
N ASN A 46 6.31 1.76 -15.84
CA ASN A 46 6.34 2.81 -14.84
C ASN A 46 6.42 4.22 -15.44
N PHE A 47 5.87 5.18 -14.72
CA PHE A 47 5.99 6.61 -15.00
C PHE A 47 6.52 7.34 -13.78
N THR A 48 7.06 8.54 -13.98
CA THR A 48 7.30 9.50 -12.89
C THR A 48 6.52 10.76 -13.19
N PHE A 49 5.46 11.01 -12.44
CA PHE A 49 4.66 12.23 -12.55
C PHE A 49 5.23 13.29 -11.61
N LEU A 50 5.50 14.49 -12.12
CA LEU A 50 6.06 15.58 -11.31
C LEU A 50 4.96 16.57 -10.90
N ASP A 51 4.54 16.52 -9.64
CA ASP A 51 3.72 17.58 -9.05
C ASP A 51 4.58 18.81 -8.80
N SER A 52 4.66 19.69 -9.80
CA SER A 52 5.46 20.91 -9.76
C SER A 52 5.01 21.91 -8.70
N LEU A 53 3.72 21.89 -8.30
CA LEU A 53 3.20 22.81 -7.28
C LEU A 53 3.69 22.43 -5.88
N ARG A 54 3.77 21.12 -5.59
CA ARG A 54 4.29 20.60 -4.32
C ARG A 54 5.77 20.20 -4.38
N ASN A 55 6.39 20.26 -5.56
CA ASN A 55 7.74 19.78 -5.86
C ASN A 55 7.94 18.29 -5.48
N ARG A 56 7.03 17.43 -5.94
CA ARG A 56 6.99 16.01 -5.57
C ARG A 56 7.06 15.12 -6.82
N PRO A 57 8.20 14.45 -7.09
CA PRO A 57 8.24 13.39 -8.08
C PRO A 57 7.54 12.14 -7.54
N LEU A 58 6.53 11.66 -8.26
CA LEU A 58 5.71 10.51 -7.89
C LEU A 58 5.98 9.37 -8.86
N LYS A 59 6.93 8.51 -8.49
CA LYS A 59 7.20 7.30 -9.26
C LYS A 59 6.04 6.33 -9.09
N THR A 60 5.43 5.95 -10.21
CA THR A 60 4.22 5.13 -10.26
C THR A 60 4.50 3.89 -11.08
N GLU A 61 4.32 2.72 -10.47
CA GLU A 61 4.46 1.42 -11.13
C GLU A 61 3.08 0.94 -11.54
N ILE A 62 2.95 0.39 -12.75
CA ILE A 62 1.67 0.00 -13.32
C ILE A 62 1.75 -1.45 -13.79
N TRP A 63 0.76 -2.24 -13.37
CA TRP A 63 0.52 -3.60 -13.85
C TRP A 63 -0.81 -3.65 -14.60
N TYR A 64 -0.84 -4.36 -15.71
CA TYR A 64 -2.02 -4.40 -16.58
C TYR A 64 -2.15 -5.75 -17.30
N PRO A 65 -3.37 -6.16 -17.66
CA PRO A 65 -3.59 -7.36 -18.46
C PRO A 65 -2.93 -7.22 -19.84
N THR A 66 -2.22 -8.26 -20.26
CA THR A 66 -1.66 -8.41 -21.60
C THR A 66 -1.81 -9.85 -22.10
N LYS A 67 -1.72 -10.01 -23.43
CA LYS A 67 -1.55 -11.32 -24.09
C LYS A 67 -0.10 -11.54 -24.55
N ASP A 68 0.76 -10.53 -24.47
CA ASP A 68 2.16 -10.62 -24.84
C ASP A 68 2.97 -11.24 -23.69
N THR A 69 3.47 -12.45 -23.90
CA THR A 69 4.36 -13.17 -22.98
C THR A 69 5.80 -13.24 -23.48
N THR A 70 6.14 -12.49 -24.53
CA THR A 70 7.40 -12.63 -25.27
C THR A 70 8.49 -11.70 -24.77
N LYS A 71 8.14 -10.67 -24.00
CA LYS A 71 9.08 -9.67 -23.44
C LYS A 71 9.84 -10.21 -22.22
N PHE A 72 10.91 -9.50 -21.87
CA PHE A 72 11.77 -9.81 -20.72
C PHE A 72 10.98 -9.87 -19.41
N ASN A 73 11.25 -10.91 -18.61
CA ASN A 73 10.61 -11.10 -17.32
C ASN A 73 11.30 -10.28 -16.21
N VAL A 74 10.68 -9.17 -15.80
CA VAL A 74 11.25 -8.24 -14.80
C VAL A 74 11.27 -8.85 -13.41
N THR A 75 10.38 -9.80 -13.10
CA THR A 75 10.24 -10.28 -11.72
C THR A 75 11.43 -11.09 -11.21
N THR A 76 12.25 -11.60 -12.12
CA THR A 76 13.52 -12.27 -11.79
C THR A 76 14.48 -11.35 -11.02
N GLU A 77 14.42 -10.03 -11.25
CA GLU A 77 15.30 -9.02 -10.66
C GLU A 77 14.92 -8.65 -9.22
N TYR A 78 13.67 -8.90 -8.81
CA TYR A 78 13.22 -8.57 -7.46
C TYR A 78 13.64 -9.64 -6.43
N PRO A 79 13.88 -9.25 -5.17
CA PRO A 79 14.18 -10.19 -4.08
C PRO A 79 12.93 -10.92 -3.55
N PHE A 80 11.87 -11.00 -4.36
CA PHE A 80 10.56 -11.53 -4.02
C PHE A 80 10.22 -12.74 -4.89
N LYS A 81 9.34 -13.59 -4.37
CA LYS A 81 8.70 -14.67 -5.13
C LYS A 81 7.45 -14.08 -5.78
N LEU A 82 7.51 -13.84 -7.07
CA LEU A 82 6.46 -13.16 -7.82
C LEU A 82 6.16 -13.93 -9.11
N PRO A 83 4.93 -13.85 -9.63
CA PRO A 83 4.63 -14.35 -10.97
C PRO A 83 5.44 -13.58 -12.02
N PRO A 84 5.57 -14.12 -13.24
CA PRO A 84 6.28 -13.42 -14.32
C PRO A 84 5.53 -12.18 -14.79
N THR A 85 6.26 -11.09 -15.07
CA THR A 85 5.71 -9.85 -15.66
C THR A 85 6.49 -9.47 -16.92
N SER A 86 5.79 -9.03 -17.95
CA SER A 86 6.38 -8.62 -19.23
C SER A 86 6.58 -7.11 -19.26
N LYS A 87 7.85 -6.69 -19.29
CA LYS A 87 8.20 -5.27 -19.33
C LYS A 87 7.67 -4.60 -20.59
N ASP A 88 6.98 -3.48 -20.45
CA ASP A 88 6.51 -2.63 -21.55
C ASP A 88 5.78 -3.45 -22.64
N ALA A 89 4.97 -4.41 -22.20
CA ALA A 89 4.13 -5.23 -23.06
C ALA A 89 2.95 -4.41 -23.60
N GLU A 90 2.42 -4.79 -24.76
CA GLU A 90 1.19 -4.18 -25.27
C GLU A 90 0.01 -4.53 -24.34
N PRO A 91 -0.73 -3.55 -23.79
CA PRO A 91 -1.92 -3.83 -22.98
C PRO A 91 -3.03 -4.42 -23.85
N ILE A 92 -4.02 -5.06 -23.23
CA ILE A 92 -5.27 -5.37 -23.94
C ILE A 92 -6.02 -4.09 -24.33
N VAL A 93 -6.86 -4.17 -25.36
CA VAL A 93 -7.58 -3.00 -25.91
C VAL A 93 -8.89 -2.70 -25.18
N GLU A 94 -9.40 -3.66 -24.39
CA GLU A 94 -10.66 -3.49 -23.65
C GLU A 94 -10.50 -2.57 -22.43
N LYS A 95 -11.53 -1.74 -22.19
CA LYS A 95 -11.56 -0.88 -21.01
C LYS A 95 -11.59 -1.69 -19.71
N SER A 96 -10.59 -1.45 -18.87
CA SER A 96 -10.36 -2.14 -17.60
C SER A 96 -10.60 -1.20 -16.42
N PRO A 97 -11.19 -1.68 -15.30
CA PRO A 97 -11.22 -0.91 -14.06
C PRO A 97 -9.79 -0.61 -13.58
N LEU A 98 -9.63 0.54 -12.91
CA LEU A 98 -8.35 0.97 -12.34
C LEU A 98 -8.35 0.77 -10.81
N ILE A 99 -7.30 0.14 -10.27
CA ILE A 99 -7.06 0.03 -8.84
C ILE A 99 -5.79 0.80 -8.47
N LEU A 100 -5.92 1.77 -7.56
CA LEU A 100 -4.79 2.51 -7.00
C LEU A 100 -4.26 1.79 -5.75
N LEU A 101 -2.94 1.69 -5.61
CA LEU A 101 -2.27 1.08 -4.46
C LEU A 101 -1.39 2.08 -3.70
N SER A 102 -1.55 2.09 -2.38
CA SER A 102 -0.74 2.89 -1.46
C SER A 102 -0.01 2.01 -0.43
N HIS A 103 1.31 2.11 -0.39
CA HIS A 103 2.17 1.25 0.43
C HIS A 103 2.16 1.60 1.94
N GLY A 104 2.82 0.82 2.79
CA GLY A 104 2.98 1.16 4.21
C GLY A 104 3.99 2.29 4.47
N THR A 105 4.14 2.72 5.72
CA THR A 105 5.15 3.73 6.12
C THR A 105 6.55 3.31 5.69
N GLY A 106 7.26 4.15 4.93
CA GLY A 106 8.63 3.86 4.48
C GLY A 106 8.75 2.68 3.51
N GLY A 107 7.63 2.18 2.98
CA GLY A 107 7.58 1.19 1.90
C GLY A 107 7.82 1.84 0.52
N ASN A 108 7.36 1.19 -0.54
CA ASN A 108 7.39 1.73 -1.90
C ASN A 108 6.32 1.06 -2.80
N ARG A 109 6.15 1.56 -4.01
CA ARG A 109 5.20 1.10 -5.02
C ARG A 109 5.28 -0.40 -5.35
N ILE A 110 6.43 -1.05 -5.14
CA ILE A 110 6.59 -2.49 -5.38
C ILE A 110 6.28 -3.36 -4.15
N SER A 111 5.87 -2.79 -3.03
CA SER A 111 5.70 -3.51 -1.75
C SER A 111 4.58 -4.57 -1.76
N GLN A 112 3.58 -4.40 -2.63
CA GLN A 112 2.38 -5.25 -2.74
C GLN A 112 2.20 -5.82 -4.16
N MET A 113 3.33 -6.10 -4.84
CA MET A 113 3.33 -6.67 -6.20
C MET A 113 2.53 -7.97 -6.30
N TRP A 114 2.54 -8.81 -5.26
CA TRP A 114 1.72 -10.03 -5.23
C TRP A 114 0.24 -9.74 -5.53
N LEU A 115 -0.33 -8.71 -4.90
CA LEU A 115 -1.72 -8.32 -5.12
C LEU A 115 -1.91 -7.62 -6.47
N ALA A 116 -0.96 -6.77 -6.86
CA ALA A 116 -1.03 -6.06 -8.14
C ALA A 116 -1.02 -7.02 -9.34
N CYS A 117 -0.17 -8.04 -9.33
CA CYS A 117 -0.14 -9.06 -10.37
C CYS A 117 -1.42 -9.89 -10.41
N GLU A 118 -1.95 -10.30 -9.25
CA GLU A 118 -3.21 -11.05 -9.16
C GLU A 118 -4.41 -10.25 -9.67
N LEU A 119 -4.47 -8.95 -9.37
CA LEU A 119 -5.50 -8.06 -9.93
C LEU A 119 -5.30 -7.89 -11.45
N ALA A 120 -4.08 -7.64 -11.92
CA ALA A 120 -3.81 -7.44 -13.34
C ALA A 120 -4.17 -8.66 -14.19
N SER A 121 -3.83 -9.85 -13.70
CA SER A 121 -4.15 -11.12 -14.38
C SER A 121 -5.65 -11.43 -14.41
N ASN A 122 -6.45 -10.75 -13.56
CA ASN A 122 -7.91 -10.78 -13.53
C ASN A 122 -8.57 -9.61 -14.29
N GLY A 123 -7.80 -8.82 -15.04
CA GLY A 123 -8.33 -7.80 -15.94
C GLY A 123 -8.46 -6.39 -15.35
N PHE A 124 -7.79 -6.12 -14.23
CA PHE A 124 -7.68 -4.76 -13.67
C PHE A 124 -6.40 -4.07 -14.16
N ILE A 125 -6.44 -2.76 -14.38
CA ILE A 125 -5.21 -1.97 -14.41
C ILE A 125 -4.91 -1.58 -12.96
N VAL A 126 -3.65 -1.73 -12.52
CA VAL A 126 -3.23 -1.45 -11.15
C VAL A 126 -2.09 -0.45 -11.17
N ALA A 127 -2.20 0.63 -10.41
CA ALA A 127 -1.16 1.65 -10.30
C ALA A 127 -0.76 1.85 -8.82
N ALA A 128 0.51 1.59 -8.49
CA ALA A 128 1.06 1.80 -7.17
C ALA A 128 1.99 3.02 -7.15
N VAL A 129 1.85 3.87 -6.14
CA VAL A 129 2.51 5.19 -6.09
C VAL A 129 3.55 5.22 -4.98
N ASP A 130 4.77 5.69 -5.28
CA ASP A 130 5.74 6.11 -4.27
C ASP A 130 5.33 7.48 -3.71
N HIS A 131 5.37 7.63 -2.39
CA HIS A 131 5.04 8.89 -1.73
C HIS A 131 6.31 9.65 -1.38
N TYR A 132 6.55 10.77 -2.07
CA TYR A 132 7.76 11.57 -1.84
C TYR A 132 7.94 11.93 -0.34
N GLY A 133 9.15 11.70 0.16
CA GLY A 133 9.51 11.84 1.57
C GLY A 133 9.07 10.71 2.50
N ASN A 134 8.25 9.76 2.03
CA ASN A 134 7.76 8.62 2.83
C ASN A 134 8.01 7.27 2.15
N THR A 135 9.05 7.15 1.33
CA THR A 135 9.39 5.94 0.55
C THR A 135 10.73 5.34 1.02
N LEU A 136 10.93 4.04 0.81
CA LEU A 136 12.12 3.27 1.20
C LEU A 136 13.44 3.97 0.83
N ASP A 137 13.55 4.49 -0.38
CA ASP A 137 14.74 5.14 -0.96
C ASP A 137 14.75 6.66 -0.81
N ASN A 138 13.69 7.26 -0.24
CA ASN A 138 13.59 8.69 0.00
C ASN A 138 12.76 8.98 1.26
N LYS A 139 13.45 9.08 2.41
CA LYS A 139 12.87 9.31 3.73
C LYS A 139 13.16 10.74 4.22
N ILE A 140 12.15 11.59 4.23
CA ILE A 140 12.20 12.95 4.78
C ILE A 140 11.36 12.93 6.07
N PRO A 141 11.96 13.08 7.27
CA PRO A 141 11.28 12.85 8.54
C PRO A 141 9.92 13.56 8.68
N GLU A 142 9.83 14.81 8.24
CA GLU A 142 8.61 15.62 8.32
C GLU A 142 7.45 15.01 7.51
N ASN A 143 7.75 14.37 6.36
CA ASN A 143 6.72 13.73 5.53
C ASN A 143 6.17 12.43 6.14
N PHE A 144 6.73 11.93 7.24
CA PHE A 144 6.14 10.81 7.99
C PHE A 144 4.97 11.24 8.88
N VAL A 145 4.84 12.54 9.18
CA VAL A 145 3.71 13.10 9.95
C VAL A 145 2.78 13.96 9.10
N LYS A 146 3.24 14.48 7.96
CA LYS A 146 2.41 15.13 6.92
C LYS A 146 1.63 14.10 6.10
N VAL A 147 0.86 13.24 6.77
CA VAL A 147 0.19 12.09 6.13
C VAL A 147 -0.88 12.50 5.10
N TRP A 148 -1.30 13.77 5.09
CA TRP A 148 -2.14 14.36 4.05
C TRP A 148 -1.49 14.41 2.66
N ASP A 149 -0.15 14.41 2.57
CA ASP A 149 0.53 14.39 1.27
C ASP A 149 0.18 13.12 0.49
N ARG A 150 -0.11 12.02 1.18
CA ARG A 150 -0.31 10.71 0.55
C ARG A 150 -1.63 10.62 -0.23
N PRO A 151 -2.80 11.04 0.31
CA PRO A 151 -4.02 11.19 -0.48
C PRO A 151 -3.84 12.09 -1.69
N LEU A 152 -3.16 13.24 -1.52
CA LEU A 152 -2.90 14.18 -2.60
C LEU A 152 -2.01 13.58 -3.70
N ASP A 153 -1.00 12.80 -3.33
CA ASP A 153 -0.15 12.07 -4.28
C ASP A 153 -0.94 11.05 -5.10
N ILE A 154 -1.88 10.32 -4.48
CA ILE A 154 -2.75 9.38 -5.20
C ILE A 154 -3.67 10.12 -6.17
N SER A 155 -4.34 11.18 -5.74
CA SER A 155 -5.23 11.97 -6.61
C SER A 155 -4.47 12.59 -7.79
N TYR A 156 -3.24 13.06 -7.56
CA TYR A 156 -2.38 13.61 -8.61
C TYR A 156 -1.90 12.54 -9.60
N ALA A 157 -1.49 11.36 -9.11
CA ALA A 157 -1.13 10.25 -9.97
C ALA A 157 -2.33 9.76 -10.81
N LEU A 158 -3.53 9.75 -10.22
CA LEU A 158 -4.77 9.43 -10.92
C LEU A 158 -5.07 10.44 -12.05
N ASP A 159 -4.92 11.75 -11.79
CA ASP A 159 -5.07 12.78 -12.83
C ASP A 159 -4.18 12.50 -14.03
N ASN A 160 -2.89 12.26 -13.78
CA ASN A 160 -1.92 12.06 -14.85
C ASN A 160 -2.14 10.75 -15.59
N LEU A 161 -2.47 9.67 -14.88
CA LEU A 161 -2.71 8.37 -15.48
C LEU A 161 -3.91 8.39 -16.43
N LEU A 162 -4.99 9.09 -16.06
CA LEU A 162 -6.17 9.25 -16.92
C LEU A 162 -5.91 10.09 -18.17
N ASN A 163 -4.80 10.84 -18.22
CA ASN A 163 -4.40 11.67 -19.36
C ASN A 163 -3.21 11.08 -20.15
N THR A 164 -2.59 10.00 -19.67
CA THR A 164 -1.46 9.34 -20.34
C THR A 164 -1.96 8.52 -21.53
N SER A 165 -1.46 8.77 -22.74
CA SER A 165 -1.97 8.17 -24.00
C SER A 165 -2.06 6.64 -23.99
N GLU A 166 -1.11 5.99 -23.34
CA GLU A 166 -0.95 4.55 -23.22
C GLU A 166 -2.07 3.92 -22.38
N PHE A 167 -2.68 4.68 -21.48
CA PHE A 167 -3.67 4.18 -20.52
C PHE A 167 -5.04 4.88 -20.60
N SER A 168 -5.10 6.13 -21.07
CA SER A 168 -6.32 6.95 -21.07
C SER A 168 -7.47 6.34 -21.89
N SER A 169 -7.14 5.60 -22.95
CA SER A 169 -8.12 4.93 -23.80
C SER A 169 -8.62 3.59 -23.24
N ILE A 170 -7.81 2.93 -22.40
CA ILE A 170 -8.06 1.58 -21.86
C ILE A 170 -8.44 1.58 -20.37
N ILE A 171 -8.34 2.71 -19.66
CA ILE A 171 -8.89 2.85 -18.32
C ILE A 171 -10.38 3.19 -18.41
N ASP A 172 -11.20 2.43 -17.69
CA ASP A 172 -12.56 2.81 -17.41
C ASP A 172 -12.62 3.80 -16.24
N SER A 173 -12.67 5.09 -16.54
CA SER A 173 -12.69 6.16 -15.53
C SER A 173 -13.95 6.16 -14.65
N THR A 174 -14.97 5.35 -14.98
CA THR A 174 -16.16 5.18 -14.13
C THR A 174 -15.99 4.07 -13.09
N ARG A 175 -14.92 3.27 -13.19
CA ARG A 175 -14.66 2.12 -12.33
C ARG A 175 -13.26 2.19 -11.72
N ILE A 176 -13.12 3.08 -10.73
CA ILE A 176 -11.86 3.29 -10.02
C ILE A 176 -12.01 2.83 -8.57
N GLY A 177 -11.15 1.91 -8.15
CA GLY A 177 -11.02 1.44 -6.79
C GLY A 177 -9.66 1.81 -6.18
N MET A 178 -9.53 1.64 -4.88
CA MET A 178 -8.28 1.83 -4.17
C MET A 178 -8.09 0.77 -3.09
N ALA A 179 -6.85 0.31 -2.94
CA ALA A 179 -6.43 -0.44 -1.77
C ALA A 179 -5.14 0.12 -1.16
N GLY A 180 -4.95 -0.06 0.13
CA GLY A 180 -3.72 0.37 0.78
C GLY A 180 -3.41 -0.39 2.05
N PHE A 181 -2.12 -0.52 2.34
CA PHE A 181 -1.61 -1.25 3.49
C PHE A 181 -1.02 -0.32 4.56
N SER A 182 -1.27 -0.57 5.85
CA SER A 182 -0.68 0.18 6.95
C SER A 182 -1.03 1.67 6.85
N LEU A 183 -0.06 2.57 6.80
CA LEU A 183 -0.33 3.99 6.55
C LEU A 183 -1.05 4.24 5.20
N GLY A 184 -0.85 3.37 4.20
CA GLY A 184 -1.66 3.39 2.98
C GLY A 184 -3.12 2.96 3.18
N GLY A 185 -3.41 2.18 4.22
CA GLY A 185 -4.79 1.90 4.64
C GLY A 185 -5.46 3.16 5.21
N TYR A 186 -4.74 3.98 5.97
CA TYR A 186 -5.20 5.33 6.31
C TYR A 186 -5.40 6.20 5.06
N THR A 187 -4.43 6.21 4.13
CA THR A 187 -4.55 6.95 2.86
C THR A 187 -5.84 6.59 2.13
N THR A 188 -6.19 5.30 2.11
CA THR A 188 -7.43 4.78 1.55
C THR A 188 -8.68 5.32 2.27
N ILE A 189 -8.69 5.28 3.60
CA ILE A 189 -9.80 5.81 4.42
C ILE A 189 -9.96 7.32 4.25
N SER A 190 -8.85 8.05 4.14
CA SER A 190 -8.85 9.50 3.94
C SER A 190 -9.44 9.88 2.57
N LEU A 191 -9.04 9.17 1.50
CA LEU A 191 -9.61 9.35 0.15
C LEU A 191 -11.08 8.95 0.06
N ALA A 192 -11.54 8.02 0.91
CA ALA A 192 -12.97 7.70 1.04
C ALA A 192 -13.77 8.83 1.72
N GLY A 193 -13.10 9.71 2.47
CA GLY A 193 -13.70 10.85 3.17
C GLY A 193 -13.53 10.86 4.68
N GLY A 194 -12.74 9.94 5.26
CA GLY A 194 -12.38 9.96 6.67
C GLY A 194 -11.52 11.18 7.02
N VAL A 195 -11.88 11.88 8.10
CA VAL A 195 -11.21 13.11 8.56
C VAL A 195 -10.35 12.83 9.78
N LEU A 196 -9.04 12.89 9.60
CA LEU A 196 -8.07 12.71 10.68
C LEU A 196 -8.12 13.88 11.67
N ASN A 197 -8.03 13.59 12.97
CA ASN A 197 -7.74 14.60 13.98
C ASN A 197 -6.29 14.44 14.48
N TYR A 198 -5.47 15.47 14.22
CA TYR A 198 -4.08 15.53 14.63
C TYR A 198 -3.86 15.78 16.14
N GLU A 199 -4.80 16.43 16.83
CA GLU A 199 -4.75 16.54 18.30
C GLU A 199 -4.83 15.14 18.94
N LEU A 200 -5.76 14.30 18.47
CA LEU A 200 -5.92 12.93 18.99
C LEU A 200 -4.66 12.08 18.75
N LEU A 201 -4.04 12.19 17.57
CA LEU A 201 -2.75 11.52 17.31
C LEU A 201 -1.67 12.00 18.25
N LYS A 202 -1.59 13.32 18.49
CA LYS A 202 -0.59 13.89 19.40
C LYS A 202 -0.80 13.41 20.82
N GLU A 203 -2.04 13.39 21.30
CA GLU A 203 -2.39 12.87 22.62
C GLU A 203 -2.02 11.40 22.76
N PHE A 204 -2.42 10.56 21.79
CA PHE A 204 -2.10 9.14 21.80
C PHE A 204 -0.58 8.89 21.80
N SER A 205 0.18 9.68 21.04
CA SER A 205 1.65 9.53 20.96
C SER A 205 2.37 9.69 22.31
N ASN A 206 1.74 10.34 23.29
CA ASN A 206 2.31 10.53 24.62
C ASN A 206 2.10 9.31 25.54
N THR A 207 1.22 8.37 25.16
CA THR A 207 0.97 7.12 25.91
C THR A 207 2.13 6.13 25.80
N LYS A 208 2.11 5.04 26.59
CA LYS A 208 3.14 4.00 26.50
C LYS A 208 3.05 3.26 25.18
N GLU A 209 1.84 2.98 24.75
CA GLU A 209 1.48 2.30 23.51
C GLU A 209 1.86 3.17 22.30
N GLY A 210 1.47 4.45 22.33
CA GLY A 210 1.80 5.40 21.27
C GLY A 210 3.30 5.57 21.06
N LYS A 211 4.11 5.62 22.13
CA LYS A 211 5.58 5.66 22.00
C LYS A 211 6.15 4.47 21.24
N VAL A 212 5.49 3.31 21.26
CA VAL A 212 5.89 2.13 20.48
C VAL A 212 5.43 2.26 19.03
N GLU A 213 4.18 2.66 18.80
CA GLU A 213 3.61 2.79 17.45
C GLU A 213 4.24 3.93 16.62
N PHE A 214 4.71 5.01 17.26
CA PHE A 214 5.40 6.14 16.62
C PHE A 214 6.93 5.99 16.55
N GLN A 215 7.49 4.87 17.05
CA GLN A 215 8.91 4.58 16.95
C GLN A 215 9.21 3.86 15.63
N LEU A 216 9.90 4.53 14.72
CA LEU A 216 10.33 3.96 13.44
C LEU A 216 11.79 3.51 13.50
N PRO A 217 12.14 2.34 12.92
CA PRO A 217 13.51 1.79 13.01
C PRO A 217 14.61 2.75 12.56
N GLU A 218 14.39 3.51 11.49
CA GLU A 218 15.40 4.38 10.89
C GLU A 218 15.27 5.86 11.31
N LEU A 219 14.10 6.28 11.80
CA LEU A 219 13.81 7.70 12.07
C LEU A 219 13.63 8.03 13.55
N GLY A 220 13.59 7.02 14.41
CA GLY A 220 13.35 7.25 15.82
C GLY A 220 11.88 7.53 16.12
N ASP A 221 11.67 8.27 17.21
CA ASP A 221 10.36 8.75 17.63
C ASP A 221 9.90 9.93 16.78
N VAL A 222 9.05 9.66 15.78
CA VAL A 222 8.53 10.69 14.87
C VAL A 222 7.38 11.50 15.48
N SER A 223 6.86 11.13 16.65
CA SER A 223 5.79 11.89 17.31
C SER A 223 6.21 13.32 17.70
N LYS A 224 7.51 13.53 17.85
CA LYS A 224 8.12 14.85 18.10
C LYS A 224 7.92 15.81 16.92
N LEU A 225 7.70 15.29 15.73
CA LEU A 225 7.45 16.07 14.52
C LEU A 225 5.98 16.47 14.38
N ILE A 226 5.07 15.91 15.18
CA ILE A 226 3.69 16.39 15.31
C ILE A 226 3.70 17.65 16.18
N THR A 227 4.06 18.77 15.57
CA THR A 227 4.13 20.11 16.19
C THR A 227 2.77 20.83 16.15
N PRO A 228 2.58 21.91 16.91
CA PRO A 228 1.36 22.73 16.81
C PRO A 228 1.06 23.23 15.38
N GLU A 229 2.10 23.55 14.60
CA GLU A 229 1.96 23.95 13.20
C GLU A 229 1.43 22.80 12.33
N ILE A 230 1.97 21.58 12.50
CA ILE A 230 1.48 20.39 11.78
C ILE A 230 0.04 20.06 12.16
N ILE A 231 -0.31 20.18 13.44
CA ILE A 231 -1.67 20.00 13.93
C ILE A 231 -2.60 21.03 13.27
N GLU A 232 -2.22 22.31 13.26
CA GLU A 232 -3.02 23.37 12.67
C GLU A 232 -3.23 23.14 11.16
N LEU A 233 -2.16 22.87 10.41
CA LEU A 233 -2.24 22.58 8.97
C LEU A 233 -3.13 21.36 8.69
N GLY A 234 -2.90 20.25 9.42
CA GLY A 234 -3.65 19.01 9.24
C GLY A 234 -5.13 19.13 9.56
N ASN A 235 -5.48 19.85 10.64
CA ASN A 235 -6.86 19.99 11.10
C ASN A 235 -7.64 21.11 10.40
N LYS A 236 -6.98 22.02 9.67
CA LYS A 236 -7.60 23.12 8.92
C LYS A 236 -7.43 22.98 7.42
N GLU A 237 -6.22 23.16 6.91
CA GLU A 237 -5.95 23.23 5.46
C GLU A 237 -6.11 21.87 4.78
N TYR A 238 -5.58 20.81 5.40
CA TYR A 238 -5.55 19.46 4.83
C TYR A 238 -6.59 18.52 5.43
N ARG A 239 -7.67 19.09 5.98
CA ARG A 239 -8.71 18.36 6.71
C ARG A 239 -9.54 17.44 5.81
N TYR A 240 -9.84 17.87 4.58
CA TYR A 240 -10.73 17.15 3.67
C TYR A 240 -9.98 16.71 2.41
N LEU A 241 -9.79 15.41 2.27
CA LEU A 241 -8.96 14.80 1.22
C LEU A 241 -9.72 13.78 0.36
N LYS A 242 -11.06 13.78 0.43
CA LYS A 242 -11.90 12.87 -0.33
C LYS A 242 -11.69 13.03 -1.84
N ASP A 243 -11.57 11.92 -2.57
CA ASP A 243 -11.58 11.91 -4.04
C ASP A 243 -12.83 11.19 -4.56
N ASN A 244 -13.77 11.95 -5.12
CA ASN A 244 -15.08 11.43 -5.56
C ASN A 244 -15.00 10.49 -6.78
N ARG A 245 -13.85 10.39 -7.45
CA ARG A 245 -13.67 9.48 -8.59
C ARG A 245 -13.49 8.03 -8.13
N ILE A 246 -12.99 7.82 -6.91
CA ILE A 246 -12.76 6.49 -6.34
C ILE A 246 -14.05 6.00 -5.69
N SER A 247 -14.47 4.80 -6.03
CA SER A 247 -15.82 4.28 -5.73
C SER A 247 -15.84 3.02 -4.85
N ALA A 248 -14.68 2.38 -4.64
CA ALA A 248 -14.55 1.21 -3.78
C ALA A 248 -13.19 1.21 -3.07
N PHE A 249 -13.16 0.86 -1.79
CA PHE A 249 -11.99 1.06 -0.93
C PHE A 249 -11.66 -0.20 -0.11
N ILE A 250 -10.39 -0.62 -0.09
CA ILE A 250 -9.89 -1.69 0.76
C ILE A 250 -8.72 -1.20 1.63
N ALA A 251 -8.91 -1.16 2.94
CA ALA A 251 -7.89 -0.79 3.91
C ALA A 251 -7.34 -2.05 4.61
N MET A 252 -6.09 -2.42 4.30
CA MET A 252 -5.40 -3.56 4.89
C MET A 252 -4.51 -3.12 6.05
N ALA A 253 -4.76 -3.66 7.24
CA ALA A 253 -4.11 -3.29 8.50
C ALA A 253 -3.92 -1.76 8.62
N PRO A 254 -4.97 -0.93 8.46
CA PRO A 254 -4.82 0.52 8.39
C PRO A 254 -4.19 1.09 9.66
N ALA A 255 -3.20 1.96 9.52
CA ALA A 255 -2.53 2.61 10.64
C ALA A 255 -3.29 3.85 11.14
N ILE A 256 -2.79 4.44 12.23
CA ILE A 256 -3.19 5.73 12.82
C ILE A 256 -4.67 5.85 13.15
N GLY A 257 -5.33 4.72 13.47
CA GLY A 257 -6.74 4.69 13.89
C GLY A 257 -7.03 5.52 15.13
N GLN A 258 -6.01 5.81 15.94
CA GLN A 258 -6.12 6.62 17.16
C GLN A 258 -6.38 8.11 16.87
N GLY A 259 -6.19 8.55 15.62
CA GLY A 259 -6.62 9.87 15.17
C GLY A 259 -8.13 9.97 14.89
N PHE A 260 -8.88 8.91 15.16
CA PHE A 260 -10.32 8.81 14.99
C PHE A 260 -10.96 8.36 16.31
N ASN A 261 -12.00 9.02 16.77
CA ASN A 261 -12.74 8.65 17.98
C ASN A 261 -14.26 8.83 17.85
N GLU A 262 -14.72 9.51 16.79
CA GLU A 262 -16.13 9.82 16.58
C GLU A 262 -16.60 9.39 15.19
N LYS A 263 -17.88 9.02 15.10
CA LYS A 263 -18.54 8.71 13.82
C LYS A 263 -18.63 9.92 12.89
N SER A 264 -18.68 11.12 13.46
CA SER A 264 -18.72 12.41 12.73
C SER A 264 -17.54 12.56 11.76
N GLN A 265 -16.39 11.98 12.08
CA GLN A 265 -15.19 11.97 11.24
C GLN A 265 -15.36 11.17 9.94
N PHE A 266 -16.44 10.39 9.80
CA PHE A 266 -16.74 9.57 8.64
C PHE A 266 -18.01 10.00 7.90
N GLU A 267 -18.63 11.13 8.25
CA GLU A 267 -19.89 11.62 7.63
C GLU A 267 -19.81 11.80 6.11
N LYS A 268 -18.61 12.02 5.57
CA LYS A 268 -18.37 12.17 4.12
C LYS A 268 -18.08 10.85 3.41
N VAL A 269 -17.96 9.74 4.12
CA VAL A 269 -17.75 8.41 3.54
C VAL A 269 -19.10 7.84 3.08
N ASP A 270 -19.34 7.88 1.78
CA ASP A 270 -20.58 7.45 1.11
C ASP A 270 -20.38 6.24 0.18
N LYS A 271 -19.18 5.64 0.20
CA LYS A 271 -18.80 4.45 -0.57
C LYS A 271 -18.43 3.30 0.36
N THR A 272 -18.53 2.07 -0.16
CA THR A 272 -18.19 0.86 0.59
C THR A 272 -16.69 0.83 0.91
N VAL A 273 -16.37 0.61 2.19
CA VAL A 273 -15.01 0.35 2.66
C VAL A 273 -14.92 -1.06 3.24
N LEU A 274 -14.02 -1.88 2.70
CA LEU A 274 -13.61 -3.14 3.31
C LEU A 274 -12.35 -2.91 4.13
N ILE A 275 -12.38 -3.28 5.41
CA ILE A 275 -11.25 -3.20 6.33
C ILE A 275 -10.81 -4.62 6.65
N ILE A 276 -9.52 -4.90 6.42
CA ILE A 276 -8.91 -6.20 6.70
C ILE A 276 -7.89 -6.02 7.82
N GLY A 277 -8.09 -6.66 8.97
CA GLY A 277 -7.13 -6.69 10.08
C GLY A 277 -6.33 -7.98 10.12
N ALA A 278 -5.16 -7.95 10.76
CA ALA A 278 -4.38 -9.14 11.10
C ALA A 278 -4.41 -9.34 12.62
N GLN A 279 -4.87 -10.50 13.10
CA GLN A 279 -5.20 -10.69 14.53
C GLN A 279 -4.00 -10.49 15.46
N ASN A 280 -2.79 -10.89 15.05
CA ASN A 280 -1.56 -10.75 15.82
C ASN A 280 -0.68 -9.61 15.28
N ASP A 281 -1.32 -8.54 14.81
CA ASP A 281 -0.62 -7.33 14.37
C ASP A 281 -0.06 -6.53 15.56
N GLU A 282 1.26 -6.47 15.66
CA GLU A 282 1.97 -5.73 16.71
C GLU A 282 2.38 -4.31 16.29
N ARG A 283 2.13 -3.91 15.02
CA ARG A 283 2.47 -2.58 14.50
C ARG A 283 1.25 -1.69 14.42
N THR A 284 0.14 -2.25 13.97
CA THR A 284 -1.18 -1.62 13.96
C THR A 284 -2.19 -2.54 14.64
N PRO A 285 -2.12 -2.69 15.98
CA PRO A 285 -3.00 -3.60 16.70
C PRO A 285 -4.47 -3.35 16.38
N VAL A 286 -5.22 -4.42 16.07
CA VAL A 286 -6.58 -4.29 15.53
C VAL A 286 -7.48 -3.43 16.42
N ASN A 287 -7.33 -3.51 17.75
CA ASN A 287 -8.16 -2.78 18.72
C ASN A 287 -7.95 -1.26 18.70
N THR A 288 -6.79 -0.77 18.28
CA THR A 288 -6.49 0.67 18.12
C THR A 288 -6.54 1.12 16.66
N ASN A 289 -6.67 0.17 15.73
CA ASN A 289 -6.56 0.38 14.29
C ASN A 289 -7.70 -0.29 13.52
N ALA A 290 -7.48 -1.41 12.82
CA ALA A 290 -8.46 -1.99 11.89
C ALA A 290 -9.88 -2.20 12.47
N LYS A 291 -9.98 -2.79 13.66
CA LYS A 291 -11.25 -3.00 14.37
C LYS A 291 -11.80 -1.72 15.00
N HIS A 292 -10.94 -0.76 15.27
CA HIS A 292 -11.34 0.56 15.77
C HIS A 292 -12.00 1.38 14.66
N TYR A 293 -11.38 1.46 13.48
CA TYR A 293 -11.98 2.06 12.29
C TYR A 293 -13.35 1.46 11.97
N SER A 294 -13.48 0.13 11.98
CA SER A 294 -14.75 -0.52 11.62
C SER A 294 -15.90 -0.25 12.61
N LYS A 295 -15.59 0.06 13.88
CA LYS A 295 -16.59 0.48 14.87
C LYS A 295 -17.10 1.90 14.65
N LEU A 296 -16.27 2.77 14.09
CA LEU A 296 -16.60 4.19 13.85
C LEU A 296 -17.19 4.43 12.46
N LEU A 297 -16.74 3.67 11.46
CA LEU A 297 -17.20 3.77 10.09
C LEU A 297 -18.42 2.86 9.87
N ASP A 298 -19.61 3.43 10.05
CA ASP A 298 -20.87 2.74 9.80
C ASP A 298 -20.95 2.23 8.35
N GLY A 299 -21.43 1.01 8.16
CA GLY A 299 -21.53 0.36 6.84
C GLY A 299 -20.21 -0.22 6.30
N SER A 300 -19.09 -0.09 7.02
CA SER A 300 -17.86 -0.80 6.66
C SER A 300 -18.03 -2.32 6.76
N LYS A 301 -17.36 -3.05 5.86
CA LYS A 301 -17.16 -4.49 5.99
C LYS A 301 -15.86 -4.70 6.76
N TYR A 302 -15.85 -5.61 7.73
CA TYR A 302 -14.64 -5.91 8.51
C TYR A 302 -14.34 -7.41 8.50
N ILE A 303 -13.09 -7.75 8.14
CA ILE A 303 -12.56 -9.10 8.16
C ILE A 303 -11.26 -9.09 8.98
N GLU A 304 -11.10 -10.08 9.85
CA GLU A 304 -9.91 -10.25 10.67
C GLU A 304 -9.24 -11.59 10.32
N LEU A 305 -8.03 -11.53 9.78
CA LEU A 305 -7.21 -12.71 9.50
C LEU A 305 -6.76 -13.32 10.83
N ARG A 306 -7.28 -14.51 11.14
CA ARG A 306 -7.14 -15.16 12.45
C ARG A 306 -5.81 -15.89 12.61
N GLY A 307 -5.46 -16.20 13.85
CA GLY A 307 -4.24 -16.90 14.24
C GLY A 307 -3.09 -15.92 14.47
N LYS A 308 -1.86 -16.40 14.25
CA LYS A 308 -0.64 -15.60 14.47
C LYS A 308 -0.26 -14.74 13.26
N VAL A 309 -1.25 -14.30 12.50
CA VAL A 309 -1.06 -13.46 11.33
C VAL A 309 -0.66 -12.06 11.79
N GLY A 310 0.54 -11.62 11.39
CA GLY A 310 1.11 -10.34 11.79
C GLY A 310 1.00 -9.25 10.72
N HIS A 311 1.49 -8.04 11.05
CA HIS A 311 1.38 -6.84 10.20
C HIS A 311 1.85 -7.04 8.77
N TYR A 312 3.05 -7.61 8.61
CA TYR A 312 3.72 -7.69 7.32
C TYR A 312 3.22 -8.83 6.43
N ILE A 313 2.12 -9.50 6.80
CA ILE A 313 1.50 -10.52 5.95
C ILE A 313 1.12 -9.94 4.58
N PHE A 314 0.76 -8.65 4.53
CA PHE A 314 0.36 -7.95 3.29
C PHE A 314 1.55 -7.54 2.39
N MET A 315 2.79 -7.79 2.80
CA MET A 315 3.99 -7.59 1.97
C MET A 315 4.21 -8.77 1.01
N ASN A 316 5.01 -8.58 -0.05
CA ASN A 316 5.48 -9.67 -0.91
C ASN A 316 6.13 -10.82 -0.12
N GLU A 317 6.01 -12.05 -0.63
CA GLU A 317 6.86 -13.13 -0.14
C GLU A 317 8.31 -12.93 -0.62
N ALA A 318 9.27 -12.92 0.29
CA ALA A 318 10.68 -12.77 -0.06
C ALA A 318 11.37 -14.09 -0.47
N LYS A 319 12.42 -13.99 -1.30
CA LYS A 319 13.44 -15.04 -1.50
C LYS A 319 14.24 -15.24 -0.19
N ASN A 320 14.88 -16.40 0.01
CA ASN A 320 15.45 -16.71 1.34
C ASN A 320 16.60 -15.77 1.72
N SER A 321 17.36 -15.28 0.74
CA SER A 321 18.35 -14.22 0.93
C SER A 321 17.80 -13.01 1.68
N LEU A 322 16.69 -12.44 1.20
CA LEU A 322 16.05 -11.30 1.85
C LEU A 322 15.35 -11.68 3.18
N LYS A 323 14.76 -12.88 3.28
CA LYS A 323 14.19 -13.38 4.55
C LYS A 323 15.22 -13.42 5.69
N ARG A 324 16.49 -13.73 5.39
CA ARG A 324 17.58 -13.72 6.38
C ARG A 324 17.98 -12.31 6.82
N ASN A 325 17.98 -11.35 5.90
CA ASN A 325 18.47 -9.99 6.16
C ASN A 325 17.40 -9.07 6.76
N ALA A 326 16.12 -9.33 6.48
CA ALA A 326 14.99 -8.56 6.99
C ALA A 326 13.90 -9.46 7.61
N PRO A 327 14.23 -10.28 8.64
CA PRO A 327 13.31 -11.28 9.17
C PRO A 327 12.07 -10.68 9.83
N ILE A 328 12.15 -9.46 10.37
CA ILE A 328 10.99 -8.76 10.97
C ILE A 328 9.85 -8.58 9.96
N VAL A 329 10.19 -8.36 8.68
CA VAL A 329 9.21 -8.08 7.61
C VAL A 329 8.79 -9.37 6.91
N PHE A 330 9.73 -10.28 6.66
CA PHE A 330 9.51 -11.41 5.74
C PHE A 330 9.50 -12.79 6.38
N LYS A 331 9.64 -12.90 7.71
CA LYS A 331 9.52 -14.15 8.43
C LYS A 331 8.24 -14.16 9.26
N ASP A 332 7.26 -14.88 8.77
CA ASP A 332 6.00 -15.13 9.48
C ASP A 332 6.18 -16.14 10.62
N ASP A 333 5.20 -16.21 11.53
CA ASP A 333 5.12 -17.29 12.50
C ASP A 333 5.02 -18.65 11.78
N LYS A 334 5.57 -19.71 12.39
CA LYS A 334 5.60 -21.06 11.79
C LYS A 334 4.22 -21.63 11.47
N SER A 335 3.17 -21.16 12.14
CA SER A 335 1.78 -21.56 11.89
C SER A 335 1.10 -20.80 10.74
N VAL A 336 1.77 -19.79 10.18
CA VAL A 336 1.22 -18.92 9.14
C VAL A 336 1.76 -19.32 7.78
N ASN A 337 0.85 -19.65 6.85
CA ASN A 337 1.18 -19.83 5.44
C ASN A 337 0.84 -18.57 4.65
N ARG A 338 1.87 -17.80 4.28
CA ARG A 338 1.71 -16.55 3.52
C ARG A 338 1.06 -16.75 2.16
N ASP A 339 1.40 -17.81 1.44
CA ASP A 339 0.86 -18.08 0.11
C ASP A 339 -0.66 -18.34 0.17
N GLU A 340 -1.12 -19.12 1.17
CA GLU A 340 -2.54 -19.35 1.40
C GLU A 340 -3.28 -18.05 1.76
N ILE A 341 -2.71 -17.23 2.64
CA ILE A 341 -3.32 -15.95 3.02
C ILE A 341 -3.33 -14.96 1.84
N HIS A 342 -2.26 -14.91 1.03
CA HIS A 342 -2.23 -14.10 -0.19
C HIS A 342 -3.34 -14.53 -1.15
N LYS A 343 -3.54 -15.84 -1.37
CA LYS A 343 -4.64 -16.36 -2.19
C LYS A 343 -6.01 -15.99 -1.63
N GLU A 344 -6.22 -16.11 -0.32
CA GLU A 344 -7.45 -15.71 0.36
C GLU A 344 -7.73 -14.20 0.16
N VAL A 345 -6.75 -13.36 0.44
CA VAL A 345 -6.88 -11.90 0.35
C VAL A 345 -7.04 -11.44 -1.11
N SER A 346 -6.30 -12.02 -2.07
CA SER A 346 -6.48 -11.72 -3.50
C SER A 346 -7.88 -12.07 -3.98
N THR A 347 -8.38 -13.27 -3.64
CA THR A 347 -9.71 -13.73 -4.05
C THR A 347 -10.78 -12.77 -3.53
N MET A 348 -10.76 -12.48 -2.23
CA MET A 348 -11.68 -11.53 -1.60
C MET A 348 -11.57 -10.12 -2.20
N THR A 349 -10.36 -9.66 -2.52
CA THR A 349 -10.12 -8.33 -3.11
C THR A 349 -10.70 -8.22 -4.52
N ILE A 350 -10.48 -9.25 -5.35
CA ILE A 350 -11.04 -9.35 -6.70
C ILE A 350 -12.57 -9.38 -6.65
N GLU A 351 -13.15 -10.22 -5.77
CA GLU A 351 -14.60 -10.29 -5.57
C GLU A 351 -15.18 -8.95 -5.11
N PHE A 352 -14.53 -8.29 -4.15
CA PHE A 352 -14.95 -6.99 -3.67
C PHE A 352 -14.97 -5.94 -4.79
N PHE A 353 -13.89 -5.78 -5.54
CA PHE A 353 -13.85 -4.79 -6.62
C PHE A 353 -14.80 -5.13 -7.77
N ASN A 354 -14.92 -6.40 -8.15
CA ASN A 354 -15.90 -6.82 -9.16
C ASN A 354 -17.33 -6.50 -8.72
N ASN A 355 -17.66 -6.66 -7.43
CA ASN A 355 -18.99 -6.37 -6.93
C ASN A 355 -19.24 -4.86 -6.80
N GLU A 356 -18.30 -4.10 -6.25
CA GLU A 356 -18.52 -2.68 -5.95
C GLU A 356 -18.35 -1.78 -7.18
N LEU A 357 -17.42 -2.08 -8.09
CA LEU A 357 -17.16 -1.26 -9.29
C LEU A 357 -18.13 -1.54 -10.44
N ASN A 358 -18.85 -2.66 -10.44
CA ASN A 358 -19.85 -2.97 -11.47
C ASN A 358 -21.29 -2.61 -11.04
N LYS A 359 -21.49 -2.03 -9.85
CA LYS A 359 -22.78 -1.46 -9.46
C LYS A 359 -23.08 -0.28 -10.37
N LYS A 360 -24.23 -0.33 -11.07
CA LYS A 360 -24.73 0.85 -11.79
C LYS A 360 -25.00 1.94 -10.75
N SER A 361 -24.39 3.10 -10.91
CA SER A 361 -24.78 4.32 -10.21
C SER A 361 -26.24 4.60 -10.58
N TYR A 362 -27.16 4.47 -9.62
CA TYR A 362 -28.57 4.83 -9.78
C TYR A 362 -28.77 6.33 -9.60
#